data_AF-A0A4Y1ZB61-F1
#
_entry.id   AF-A0A4Y1ZB61-F1
#
_cell.length_a   1.000
_cell.length_b   1.000
_cell.length_c   1.000
_cell.angle_alpha   90.00
_cell.angle_beta   90.00
_cell.angle_gamma   90.00
#
_symmetry.space_group_name_H-M   'P 1'
#
loop_
_entity.id
_entity.type
_entity.pdbx_description
1 polymer ?
#
loop_
_entity_poly.entity_id
_entity_poly.type
_entity_poly.pdbx_seq_one_letter_code
_entity_poly.pdbx_strand_id
1 'polypeptide(L)'
;MDHLSVKLLVISPFVPYDHVDHAGGQIHNFYLKKFQKSPHFDLRLLTCAFESELNKIDLGSHNIDNELIIKKSGMGRIIRGIYNLNSRFNLFNTYGGELSGFFKSKVLTHLRKLKKEKYNPDVIILVWTQSAFLIEKIQEYYPHAKYILVEHDVTFLGMKRKYNLENNKV
;
A
#
# COMPACT_ATOMS: atom_id res chain seq x y z
N MET A 1 16.17 2.96 30.77
CA MET A 1 16.52 3.66 29.52
C MET A 1 15.38 3.40 28.56
N ASP A 2 14.56 4.41 28.29
CA ASP A 2 13.48 4.30 27.31
C ASP A 2 14.12 4.12 25.94
N HIS A 3 14.10 2.90 25.43
CA HIS A 3 14.47 2.68 24.03
C HIS A 3 13.39 3.35 23.19
N LEU A 4 13.70 4.52 22.61
CA LEU A 4 12.85 5.20 21.64
C LEU A 4 12.46 4.20 20.56
N SER A 5 11.17 3.82 20.51
CA SER A 5 10.64 2.95 19.48
C SER A 5 10.63 3.70 18.14
N VAL A 6 11.04 3.01 17.08
CA VAL A 6 11.04 3.54 15.71
C VAL A 6 9.60 3.57 15.20
N LYS A 7 9.11 4.76 14.86
CA LYS A 7 7.77 4.93 14.29
C LYS A 7 7.76 4.47 12.85
N LEU A 8 7.06 3.38 12.60
CA LEU A 8 7.01 2.67 11.33
C LEU A 8 5.66 2.85 10.67
N LEU A 9 5.61 3.58 9.56
CA LEU A 9 4.42 3.69 8.73
C LEU A 9 4.52 2.72 7.55
N VAL A 10 3.58 1.79 7.46
CA VAL A 10 3.50 0.86 6.33
C VAL A 10 2.34 1.26 5.42
N ILE A 11 2.60 1.44 4.13
CA ILE A 11 1.59 1.81 3.14
C ILE A 11 1.45 0.67 2.13
N SER A 12 0.26 0.08 2.07
CA SER A 12 -0.03 -1.04 1.18
C SER A 12 -1.34 -0.83 0.40
N PRO A 13 -1.39 -1.14 -0.90
CA PRO A 13 -2.63 -1.18 -1.68
C PRO A 13 -3.56 -2.35 -1.32
N PHE A 14 -3.09 -3.33 -0.55
CA PHE A 14 -3.80 -4.55 -0.18
C PHE A 14 -3.66 -4.85 1.31
N VAL A 15 -4.77 -5.15 1.98
CA VAL A 15 -4.80 -5.49 3.40
C VAL A 15 -4.21 -6.89 3.64
N PRO A 16 -3.27 -7.05 4.60
CA PRO A 16 -2.85 -8.37 5.04
C PRO A 16 -3.83 -8.98 6.06
N TYR A 17 -3.98 -10.30 6.03
CA TYR A 17 -4.68 -11.13 7.03
C TYR A 17 -4.19 -12.58 6.93
N ASP A 18 -4.46 -13.41 7.95
CA ASP A 18 -3.89 -14.77 8.07
C ASP A 18 -4.16 -15.71 6.89
N HIS A 19 -5.36 -15.68 6.35
CA HIS A 19 -5.77 -16.56 5.25
C HIS A 19 -5.75 -15.87 3.89
N VAL A 20 -4.78 -14.97 3.65
CA VAL A 20 -4.59 -14.37 2.33
C VAL A 20 -4.21 -15.45 1.30
N ASP A 21 -4.93 -15.42 0.17
CA ASP A 21 -4.83 -16.43 -0.89
C ASP A 21 -3.54 -16.33 -1.75
N HIS A 22 -2.73 -15.28 -1.58
CA HIS A 22 -1.53 -15.05 -2.40
C HIS A 22 -0.24 -14.87 -1.58
N ALA A 23 0.86 -15.45 -2.07
CA ALA A 23 2.14 -15.50 -1.35
C ALA A 23 2.66 -14.13 -0.89
N GLY A 24 2.56 -13.11 -1.75
CA GLY A 24 3.02 -11.77 -1.39
C GLY A 24 2.28 -11.16 -0.20
N GLY A 25 0.98 -11.42 -0.05
CA GLY A 25 0.23 -10.91 1.09
C GLY A 25 0.43 -11.75 2.35
N GLN A 26 0.72 -13.05 2.22
CA GLN A 26 1.17 -13.87 3.36
C GLN A 26 2.51 -13.37 3.91
N ILE A 27 3.47 -13.04 3.04
CA ILE A 27 4.76 -12.47 3.43
C ILE A 27 4.57 -11.10 4.09
N HIS A 28 3.75 -10.23 3.47
CA HIS A 28 3.42 -8.93 4.04
C HIS A 28 2.82 -9.07 5.44
N ASN A 29 1.85 -9.98 5.62
CA ASN A 29 1.22 -10.29 6.90
C ASN A 29 2.24 -10.79 7.94
N PHE A 30 3.11 -11.73 7.56
CA PHE A 30 4.14 -12.27 8.42
C PHE A 30 5.06 -11.18 8.98
N TYR A 31 5.63 -10.34 8.12
CA TYR A 31 6.52 -9.26 8.57
C TYR A 31 5.79 -8.23 9.42
N LEU A 32 4.57 -7.88 9.05
CA LEU A 32 3.80 -6.89 9.78
C LEU A 32 3.49 -7.35 11.22
N LYS A 33 3.12 -8.63 11.40
CA LYS A 33 2.94 -9.24 12.72
C LYS A 33 4.26 -9.38 13.49
N LYS A 34 5.39 -9.57 12.80
CA LYS A 34 6.72 -9.59 13.43
C LYS A 34 7.15 -8.22 13.92
N PHE A 35 6.92 -7.16 13.12
CA PHE A 35 7.17 -5.79 13.55
C PHE A 35 6.32 -5.44 14.76
N GLN A 36 5.03 -5.80 14.75
CA GLN A 36 4.16 -5.44 15.87
C GLN A 36 4.50 -6.15 17.18
N LYS A 37 5.09 -7.35 17.13
CA LYS A 37 5.53 -8.06 18.33
C LYS A 37 6.85 -7.52 18.89
N SER A 38 7.56 -6.67 18.15
CA SER A 38 8.84 -6.13 18.57
C SER A 38 8.66 -4.83 19.34
N PRO A 39 9.23 -4.68 20.53
CA PRO A 39 9.16 -3.42 21.30
C PRO A 39 9.95 -2.27 20.64
N HIS A 40 10.75 -2.57 19.61
CA HIS A 40 11.54 -1.58 18.90
C HIS A 40 10.75 -0.77 17.87
N PHE A 41 9.53 -1.16 17.54
CA PHE A 41 8.72 -0.51 16.51
C PHE A 41 7.37 -0.07 17.05
N ASP A 42 6.98 1.16 16.68
CA ASP A 42 5.62 1.68 16.82
C ASP A 42 4.98 1.64 15.42
N LEU A 43 4.22 0.58 15.14
CA LEU A 43 3.71 0.27 13.81
C LEU A 43 2.34 0.90 13.56
N ARG A 44 2.21 1.60 12.44
CA ARG A 44 0.92 2.01 11.86
C ARG A 44 0.79 1.55 10.41
N LEU A 45 -0.34 0.95 10.07
CA LEU A 45 -0.65 0.47 8.72
C LEU A 45 -1.68 1.36 8.02
N LEU A 46 -1.36 1.90 6.86
CA LEU A 46 -2.30 2.51 5.93
C LEU A 46 -2.56 1.53 4.79
N THR A 47 -3.77 0.97 4.69
CA THR A 47 -4.07 -0.06 3.71
C THR A 47 -5.45 0.04 3.09
N CYS A 48 -5.71 -0.76 2.05
CA CYS A 48 -7.00 -0.85 1.41
C CYS A 48 -7.57 -2.27 1.46
N ALA A 49 -8.87 -2.36 1.70
CA ALA A 49 -9.63 -3.61 1.63
C ALA A 49 -10.82 -3.47 0.68
N PHE A 50 -11.16 -4.56 -0.01
CA PHE A 50 -12.48 -4.72 -0.60
C PHE A 50 -13.51 -5.02 0.49
N GLU A 51 -14.76 -4.62 0.25
CA GLU A 51 -15.87 -4.89 1.16
C GLU A 51 -16.04 -6.39 1.46
N SER A 52 -15.77 -7.24 0.47
CA SER A 52 -15.78 -8.71 0.60
C SER A 52 -14.68 -9.27 1.52
N GLU A 53 -13.64 -8.49 1.81
CA GLU A 53 -12.51 -8.91 2.64
C GLU A 53 -12.71 -8.55 4.11
N LEU A 54 -13.65 -7.66 4.45
CA LEU A 54 -13.79 -7.11 5.80
C LEU A 54 -13.95 -8.20 6.87
N ASN A 55 -14.69 -9.26 6.57
CA ASN A 55 -14.92 -10.38 7.50
C ASN A 55 -13.69 -11.27 7.70
N LYS A 56 -12.66 -11.14 6.86
CA LYS A 56 -11.40 -11.90 6.94
C LYS A 56 -10.31 -11.15 7.69
N ILE A 57 -10.47 -9.84 7.91
CA ILE A 57 -9.43 -8.98 8.49
C ILE A 57 -9.27 -9.28 9.98
N ASP A 58 -8.05 -9.65 10.37
CA ASP A 58 -7.68 -10.06 11.73
C ASP A 58 -6.79 -9.02 12.45
N LEU A 59 -6.54 -7.85 11.85
CA LEU A 59 -5.58 -6.84 12.34
C LEU A 59 -5.82 -6.43 13.80
N GLY A 60 -7.08 -6.29 14.21
CA GLY A 60 -7.46 -5.95 15.57
C GLY A 60 -7.07 -7.03 16.59
N SER A 61 -7.19 -8.30 16.22
CA SER A 61 -6.79 -9.43 17.09
C SER A 61 -5.27 -9.49 17.33
N HIS A 62 -4.49 -8.84 16.47
CA HIS A 62 -3.04 -8.72 16.57
C HIS A 62 -2.57 -7.35 17.07
N ASN A 63 -3.50 -6.51 17.55
CA ASN A 63 -3.21 -5.16 18.05
C ASN A 63 -2.46 -4.28 17.03
N ILE A 64 -2.75 -4.44 15.73
CA ILE A 64 -2.11 -3.63 14.69
C ILE A 64 -2.91 -2.34 14.51
N ASP A 65 -2.29 -1.20 14.82
CA ASP A 65 -2.87 0.12 14.54
C ASP A 65 -2.96 0.34 13.02
N ASN A 66 -4.15 0.69 12.53
CA ASN A 66 -4.40 0.76 11.10
C ASN A 66 -5.45 1.80 10.68
N GLU A 67 -5.26 2.33 9.49
CA GLU A 67 -6.18 3.16 8.73
C GLU A 67 -6.63 2.39 7.49
N LEU A 68 -7.90 1.98 7.48
CA LEU A 68 -8.47 1.11 6.44
C LEU A 68 -9.28 1.89 5.41
N ILE A 69 -8.82 1.92 4.17
CA ILE A 69 -9.55 2.48 3.03
C ILE A 69 -10.44 1.39 2.42
N ILE A 70 -11.75 1.47 2.66
CA ILE A 70 -12.71 0.48 2.16
C ILE A 70 -13.14 0.80 0.72
N LYS A 71 -12.91 -0.17 -0.18
CA LYS A 71 -13.34 -0.14 -1.58
C LYS A 71 -14.77 -0.71 -1.70
N LYS A 72 -15.77 0.13 -1.44
CA LYS A 72 -17.21 -0.24 -1.49
C LYS A 72 -17.68 -0.72 -2.86
N SER A 73 -18.61 -1.66 -2.87
CA SER A 73 -19.35 -2.11 -4.06
C SER A 73 -20.44 -1.09 -4.49
N GLY A 74 -21.20 -1.38 -5.55
CA GLY A 74 -22.29 -0.50 -6.03
C GLY A 74 -21.85 0.91 -6.45
N MET A 75 -22.45 1.96 -5.89
CA MET A 75 -22.09 3.37 -6.15
C MET A 75 -20.60 3.66 -5.90
N GLY A 76 -19.97 2.97 -4.96
CA GLY A 76 -18.52 3.08 -4.72
C GLY A 76 -17.67 2.55 -5.88
N ARG A 77 -18.20 1.64 -6.70
CA ARG A 77 -17.56 1.19 -7.95
C ARG A 77 -17.60 2.26 -9.03
N ILE A 78 -18.71 2.99 -9.13
CA ILE A 78 -18.90 4.07 -10.10
C ILE A 78 -17.93 5.22 -9.80
N ILE A 79 -17.85 5.65 -8.54
CA ILE A 79 -16.92 6.70 -8.10
C ILE A 79 -15.46 6.28 -8.39
N ARG A 80 -15.09 5.02 -8.07
CA ARG A 80 -13.77 4.48 -8.45
C ARG A 80 -13.55 4.49 -9.96
N GLY A 81 -14.57 4.17 -10.74
CA GLY A 81 -14.55 4.27 -12.20
C GLY A 81 -14.18 5.68 -12.67
N ILE A 82 -14.80 6.71 -12.08
CA ILE A 82 -14.51 8.12 -12.40
C ILE A 82 -13.05 8.48 -12.06
N TYR A 83 -12.59 8.13 -10.86
CA TYR A 83 -11.18 8.36 -10.47
C TYR A 83 -10.18 7.60 -11.34
N ASN A 84 -10.61 6.48 -11.93
CA ASN A 84 -9.77 5.63 -12.77
C ASN A 84 -9.92 5.92 -14.26
N LEU A 85 -10.79 6.84 -14.69
CA LEU A 85 -10.93 7.23 -16.11
C LEU A 85 -9.60 7.75 -16.64
N ASN A 86 -8.97 8.68 -15.91
CA ASN A 86 -7.67 9.21 -16.28
C ASN A 86 -6.60 8.09 -16.25
N SER A 87 -6.62 7.19 -15.26
CA SER A 87 -5.60 6.14 -15.21
C SER A 87 -5.76 5.06 -16.29
N ARG A 88 -6.97 4.82 -16.79
CA ARG A 88 -7.29 3.78 -17.79
C ARG A 88 -7.23 4.25 -19.24
N PHE A 89 -7.59 5.50 -19.51
CA PHE A 89 -7.73 6.01 -20.88
C PHE A 89 -6.65 7.02 -21.27
N ASN A 90 -5.89 7.55 -20.31
CA ASN A 90 -4.79 8.45 -20.62
C ASN A 90 -3.55 7.63 -21.02
N LEU A 91 -3.28 7.59 -22.33
CA LEU A 91 -2.07 6.97 -22.90
C LEU A 91 -0.77 7.65 -22.43
N PHE A 92 -0.84 8.86 -21.86
CA PHE A 92 0.28 9.58 -21.25
C PHE A 92 0.34 9.43 -19.72
N ASN A 93 -0.48 8.54 -19.15
CA ASN A 93 -0.34 8.18 -17.74
C ASN A 93 0.98 7.44 -17.54
N THR A 94 1.94 8.10 -16.90
CA THR A 94 3.28 7.56 -16.61
C THR A 94 3.27 6.35 -15.68
N TYR A 95 2.15 6.05 -15.02
CA TYR A 95 2.00 4.88 -14.13
C TYR A 95 1.48 3.63 -14.85
N GLY A 96 1.34 3.64 -16.18
CA GLY A 96 1.02 2.45 -16.98
C GLY A 96 -0.34 1.79 -16.66
N GLY A 97 -1.26 2.52 -16.03
CA GLY A 97 -2.56 2.00 -15.59
C GLY A 97 -2.55 1.20 -14.28
N GLU A 98 -1.37 0.95 -13.69
CA GLU A 98 -1.19 0.14 -12.47
C GLU A 98 -1.61 0.90 -11.19
N LEU A 99 -1.42 2.22 -11.17
CA LEU A 99 -1.85 3.06 -10.06
C LEU A 99 -3.28 3.58 -10.29
N SER A 100 -4.23 3.04 -9.51
CA SER A 100 -5.60 3.58 -9.50
C SER A 100 -5.62 5.01 -8.92
N GLY A 101 -6.31 5.93 -9.61
CA GLY A 101 -6.47 7.32 -9.13
C GLY A 101 -7.18 7.38 -7.77
N PHE A 102 -8.05 6.41 -7.49
CA PHE A 102 -8.71 6.26 -6.20
C PHE A 102 -7.70 6.00 -5.07
N PHE A 103 -6.79 5.02 -5.24
CA PHE A 103 -5.78 4.71 -4.24
C PHE A 103 -4.89 5.92 -3.97
N LYS A 104 -4.37 6.56 -5.03
CA LYS A 104 -3.59 7.79 -4.93
C LYS A 104 -4.33 8.86 -4.13
N SER A 105 -5.57 9.17 -4.49
CA SER A 105 -6.36 10.21 -3.82
C SER A 105 -6.60 9.91 -2.33
N LYS A 106 -6.91 8.65 -2.00
CA LYS A 106 -7.20 8.23 -0.62
C LYS A 106 -5.94 8.21 0.24
N VAL A 107 -4.83 7.68 -0.27
CA VAL A 107 -3.53 7.71 0.43
C VAL A 107 -3.13 9.16 0.73
N LEU A 108 -3.14 10.05 -0.26
CA LEU A 108 -2.75 11.45 -0.05
C LEU A 108 -3.69 12.18 0.92
N THR A 109 -4.99 11.87 0.91
CA THR A 109 -5.94 12.41 1.89
C THR A 109 -5.62 11.96 3.30
N HIS A 110 -5.27 10.68 3.51
CA HIS A 110 -4.87 10.19 4.82
C HIS A 110 -3.52 10.74 5.28
N LEU A 111 -2.53 10.87 4.39
CA LEU A 111 -1.26 11.50 4.73
C LEU A 111 -1.43 12.96 5.17
N ARG A 112 -2.34 13.71 4.53
CA ARG A 112 -2.73 15.06 4.99
C ARG A 112 -3.33 15.05 6.39
N LYS A 113 -4.21 14.09 6.70
CA LYS A 113 -4.81 13.93 8.03
C LYS A 113 -3.72 13.63 9.08
N LEU A 114 -2.87 12.65 8.82
CA LEU A 114 -1.76 12.28 9.71
C LEU A 114 -0.79 13.45 9.95
N LYS A 115 -0.49 14.23 8.92
CA LYS A 115 0.34 15.45 9.06
C LYS A 115 -0.33 16.51 9.93
N LYS A 116 -1.65 16.70 9.84
CA LYS A 116 -2.40 17.60 10.72
C LYS A 116 -2.39 17.12 12.18
N GLU A 117 -2.42 15.81 12.38
CA GLU A 117 -2.29 15.16 13.69
C GLU A 117 -0.84 15.16 14.23
N LYS A 118 0.10 15.78 13.50
CA LYS A 118 1.52 15.82 13.84
C LYS A 118 2.17 14.44 13.94
N TYR A 119 1.61 13.43 13.27
CA TYR A 119 2.23 12.12 13.15
C TYR A 119 3.50 12.24 12.30
N ASN A 120 4.63 11.77 12.84
CA ASN A 120 5.96 11.89 12.24
C ASN A 120 6.66 10.52 12.26
N PRO A 121 6.57 9.72 11.18
CA PRO A 121 7.22 8.43 11.10
C PRO A 121 8.73 8.58 10.86
N ASP A 122 9.51 7.68 11.46
CA ASP A 122 10.96 7.60 11.23
C ASP A 122 11.27 6.79 9.96
N VAL A 123 10.45 5.78 9.69
CA VAL A 123 10.59 4.87 8.54
C VAL A 123 9.22 4.69 7.88
N ILE A 124 9.20 4.76 6.54
CA ILE A 124 8.04 4.46 5.72
C ILE A 124 8.35 3.24 4.85
N ILE A 125 7.59 2.17 5.03
CA ILE A 125 7.63 0.99 4.17
C ILE A 125 6.53 1.11 3.12
N LEU A 126 6.93 1.15 1.87
CA LEU A 126 6.07 1.09 0.70
C LEU A 126 5.99 -0.37 0.25
N VAL A 127 4.78 -0.94 0.24
CA VAL A 127 4.56 -2.32 -0.18
C VAL A 127 3.89 -2.34 -1.55
N TRP A 128 4.40 -3.15 -2.47
CA TRP A 128 3.95 -3.27 -3.86
C TRP A 128 4.19 -2.04 -4.74
N THR A 129 4.23 -2.28 -6.05
CA THR A 129 4.53 -1.29 -7.09
C THR A 129 3.60 -0.07 -7.03
N GLN A 130 2.33 -0.25 -6.67
CA GLN A 130 1.38 0.87 -6.61
C GLN A 130 1.74 1.88 -5.52
N SER A 131 2.31 1.45 -4.39
CA SER A 131 2.77 2.39 -3.36
C SER A 131 4.11 3.02 -3.73
N ALA A 132 4.99 2.28 -4.43
CA ALA A 132 6.25 2.78 -4.97
C ALA A 132 6.04 4.02 -5.85
N PHE A 133 5.04 4.00 -6.74
CA PHE A 133 4.69 5.13 -7.60
C PHE A 133 4.27 6.40 -6.86
N LEU A 134 3.94 6.30 -5.58
CA LEU A 134 3.57 7.44 -4.74
C LEU A 134 4.76 8.04 -3.99
N ILE A 135 5.97 7.47 -4.09
CA ILE A 135 7.12 7.84 -3.24
C ILE A 135 7.41 9.34 -3.25
N GLU A 136 7.50 9.97 -4.41
CA GLU A 136 7.77 11.42 -4.53
C GLU A 136 6.70 12.24 -3.80
N LYS A 137 5.44 11.85 -3.97
CA LYS A 137 4.32 12.54 -3.31
C LYS A 137 4.31 12.32 -1.82
N ILE A 138 4.76 11.16 -1.33
CA ILE A 138 4.86 10.88 0.11
C ILE A 138 6.03 11.65 0.73
N GLN A 139 7.14 11.80 0.00
CA GLN A 139 8.31 12.59 0.39
C GLN A 139 7.99 14.08 0.57
N GLU A 140 7.03 14.62 -0.17
CA GLU A 140 6.51 15.98 0.08
C GLU A 140 5.89 16.12 1.50
N TYR A 141 5.36 15.04 2.07
CA TYR A 141 4.80 15.05 3.43
C TYR A 141 5.86 14.78 4.49
N TYR A 142 6.74 13.81 4.24
CA TYR A 142 7.70 13.25 5.20
C TYR A 142 9.13 13.17 4.65
N PRO A 143 9.75 14.31 4.28
CA PRO A 143 11.06 14.30 3.61
C PRO A 143 12.20 13.74 4.49
N HIS A 144 12.02 13.73 5.81
CA HIS A 144 13.02 13.23 6.77
C HIS A 144 12.95 11.72 7.00
N ALA A 145 11.84 11.06 6.64
CA ALA A 145 11.68 9.64 6.89
C ALA A 145 12.61 8.80 6.00
N LYS A 146 13.06 7.66 6.50
CA LYS A 146 13.75 6.66 5.67
C LYS A 146 12.71 5.85 4.91
N TYR A 147 12.98 5.55 3.64
CA TYR A 147 12.04 4.83 2.78
C TYR A 147 12.58 3.44 2.46
N ILE A 148 11.72 2.43 2.61
CA ILE A 148 11.99 1.04 2.22
C ILE A 148 10.90 0.62 1.26
N LEU A 149 11.28 0.12 0.09
CA LEU A 149 10.34 -0.47 -0.85
C LEU A 149 10.40 -1.99 -0.75
N VAL A 150 9.25 -2.63 -0.58
CA VAL A 150 9.09 -4.08 -0.58
C VAL A 150 8.19 -4.47 -1.74
N GLU A 151 8.80 -4.96 -2.82
CA GLU A 151 8.08 -5.50 -3.95
C GLU A 151 7.79 -6.99 -3.72
N HIS A 152 6.53 -7.37 -3.87
CA HIS A 152 6.06 -8.74 -3.74
C HIS A 152 5.60 -9.33 -5.08
N ASP A 153 5.79 -8.60 -6.17
CA ASP A 153 5.16 -8.89 -7.46
C ASP A 153 6.12 -9.47 -8.52
N VAL A 154 5.57 -10.39 -9.30
CA VAL A 154 6.11 -10.91 -10.56
C VAL A 154 5.66 -10.07 -11.76
N THR A 155 4.87 -9.01 -11.59
CA THR A 155 4.36 -8.16 -12.70
C THR A 155 5.47 -7.65 -13.61
N PHE A 156 6.62 -7.23 -13.07
CA PHE A 156 7.78 -6.90 -13.90
C PHE A 156 8.23 -8.09 -14.76
N LEU A 157 8.34 -9.29 -14.17
CA LEU A 157 8.65 -10.51 -14.90
C LEU A 157 7.56 -10.89 -15.90
N GLY A 158 6.28 -10.66 -15.57
CA GLY A 158 5.14 -10.89 -16.45
C GLY A 158 5.15 -9.97 -17.67
N MET A 159 5.40 -8.68 -17.47
CA MET A 159 5.57 -7.72 -18.56
C MET A 159 6.80 -8.03 -19.41
N LYS A 160 7.92 -8.41 -18.78
CA LYS A 160 9.12 -8.86 -19.50
C LYS A 160 8.84 -10.10 -20.35
N ARG A 161 8.08 -11.07 -19.85
CA ARG A 161 7.66 -12.26 -20.62
C ARG A 161 6.81 -11.88 -21.83
N LYS A 162 5.84 -10.97 -21.66
CA LYS A 162 5.03 -10.47 -22.78
C LYS A 162 5.89 -9.75 -23.81
N TYR A 163 6.78 -8.86 -23.38
CA TYR A 163 7.72 -8.17 -24.27
C TYR A 163 8.62 -9.14 -25.03
N ASN A 164 9.17 -10.15 -24.35
CA ASN A 164 10.02 -11.16 -24.97
C ASN A 164 9.25 -11.99 -26.01
N LEU A 165 8.00 -12.37 -25.71
CA LEU A 165 7.12 -13.09 -26.61
C LEU A 165 6.84 -12.28 -27.90
N GLU A 166 6.50 -11.00 -27.77
CA GLU A 166 6.29 -10.09 -28.91
C GLU A 166 7.56 -9.93 -29.78
N ASN A 167 8.75 -10.01 -29.16
CA ASN A 167 10.02 -9.89 -29.87
C ASN A 167 10.58 -11.22 -30.38
N ASN A 168 9.83 -12.33 -30.32
CA ASN A 168 10.30 -13.69 -30.65
C ASN A 168 11.61 -14.09 -29.95
N LYS A 169 11.87 -13.51 -28.77
CA LYS A 169 13.01 -13.86 -27.91
C LYS A 169 12.50 -14.86 -26.88
N VAL A 170 12.47 -16.14 -27.26
CA VAL A 170 12.18 -17.23 -26.30
C VAL A 170 13.26 -17.27 -25.24
#